data_AF-A0A7D5K7M5-F1
#
_entry.id   AF-A0A7D5K7M5-F1
#
_cell.length_a   1.000
_cell.length_b   1.000
_cell.length_c   1.000
_cell.angle_alpha   90.00
_cell.angle_beta   90.00
_cell.angle_gamma   90.00
#
_symmetry.space_group_name_H-M   'P 1'
#
loop_
_entity.id
_entity.type
_entity.pdbx_description
1 polymer ?
#
loop_
_entity_poly.entity_id
_entity_poly.type
_entity_poly.pdbx_seq_one_letter_code
_entity_poly.pdbx_strand_id
1 'polypeptide(L)'
;METVRAFVGSYHWGYFLLDEDGEELDQLTLSSGDELRLTLFNVEADAAVEALPQAVRTNVPSSDERARRNEQAVQVPRGTTLDALHDAAEAAYPDHSLAILDDELLGNGPGGPGQGPGGGHHGPHGGPSGPGNGRGPGQEPGGGGPGQGPGGGHGPGMPGSCWGGVCGGTLAPPAYLWHHSTVPTELGFVVNTTGSFGFVCTVYCGYGHPYMVEPGRVVVSEN
;
A
#
# COMPACT_ATOMS: atom_id res chain seq x y z
N MET A 1 15.85 4.03 -23.25
CA MET A 1 14.40 4.01 -23.03
C MET A 1 13.90 2.63 -23.34
N GLU A 2 14.03 1.79 -22.33
CA GLU A 2 13.43 0.47 -22.27
C GLU A 2 12.14 0.56 -21.47
N THR A 3 11.17 -0.32 -21.76
CA THR A 3 10.01 -0.50 -20.87
C THR A 3 10.31 -1.69 -19.98
N VAL A 4 10.44 -1.46 -18.68
CA VAL A 4 10.67 -2.49 -17.68
C VAL A 4 9.34 -2.81 -16.99
N ARG A 5 8.99 -4.08 -16.92
CA ARG A 5 7.75 -4.57 -16.32
C ARG A 5 8.07 -5.44 -15.11
N ALA A 6 7.35 -5.21 -14.02
CA ALA A 6 7.50 -6.02 -12.83
C ALA A 6 6.18 -6.10 -12.05
N PHE A 7 6.12 -7.06 -11.13
CA PHE A 7 4.94 -7.39 -10.34
C PHE A 7 5.30 -7.27 -8.88
N VAL A 8 4.49 -6.55 -8.10
CA VAL A 8 4.70 -6.43 -6.64
C VAL A 8 3.49 -6.97 -5.91
N GLY A 9 3.71 -8.07 -5.19
CA GLY A 9 2.71 -8.61 -4.28
C GLY A 9 2.92 -8.08 -2.86
N SER A 10 1.84 -7.69 -2.22
CA SER A 10 1.80 -7.33 -0.80
C SER A 10 1.13 -8.44 0.01
N TYR A 11 1.67 -8.69 1.19
CA TYR A 11 1.08 -9.55 2.22
C TYR A 11 1.30 -8.88 3.58
N HIS A 12 0.71 -9.41 4.65
CA HIS A 12 0.94 -8.83 5.97
C HIS A 12 2.42 -8.78 6.29
N TRP A 13 2.90 -7.55 6.39
CA TRP A 13 4.22 -7.16 6.88
C TRP A 13 5.38 -7.44 5.92
N GLY A 14 5.10 -7.59 4.62
CA GLY A 14 6.14 -7.66 3.61
C GLY A 14 5.65 -7.51 2.17
N TYR A 15 6.62 -7.40 1.27
CA TYR A 15 6.43 -7.43 -0.17
C TYR A 15 7.29 -8.53 -0.80
N PHE A 16 7.01 -8.81 -2.07
CA PHE A 16 7.92 -9.50 -2.97
C PHE A 16 7.80 -8.87 -4.35
N LEU A 17 8.86 -9.00 -5.15
CA LEU A 17 8.96 -8.42 -6.48
C LEU A 17 9.23 -9.56 -7.46
N LEU A 18 8.44 -9.68 -8.51
CA LEU A 18 8.65 -10.63 -9.59
C LEU A 18 8.87 -9.90 -10.92
N ASP A 19 9.65 -10.48 -11.82
CA ASP A 19 9.72 -10.03 -13.22
C ASP A 19 8.58 -10.60 -14.08
N GLU A 20 8.65 -10.41 -15.41
CA GLU A 20 7.65 -10.91 -16.35
C GLU A 20 7.61 -12.43 -16.49
N ASP A 21 8.73 -13.10 -16.22
CA ASP A 21 8.85 -14.56 -16.23
C ASP A 21 8.43 -15.18 -14.89
N GLY A 22 8.14 -14.32 -13.89
CA GLY A 22 7.77 -14.71 -12.54
C GLY A 22 8.96 -15.06 -11.66
N GLU A 23 10.20 -14.73 -12.06
CA GLU A 23 11.36 -14.89 -11.20
C GLU A 23 11.35 -13.83 -10.11
N GLU A 24 11.59 -14.23 -8.87
CA GLU A 24 11.65 -13.31 -7.75
C GLU A 24 12.96 -12.51 -7.76
N LEU A 25 12.81 -11.19 -7.64
CA LEU A 25 13.90 -10.23 -7.62
C LEU A 25 14.09 -9.66 -6.21
N ASP A 26 15.35 -9.60 -5.79
CA ASP A 26 15.75 -8.85 -4.60
C ASP A 26 15.72 -7.34 -4.85
N GLN A 27 15.94 -6.92 -6.10
CA GLN A 27 16.07 -5.52 -6.49
C GLN A 27 15.76 -5.34 -7.96
N LEU A 28 15.04 -4.27 -8.30
CA LEU A 28 14.86 -3.80 -9.67
C LEU A 28 15.94 -2.77 -10.03
N THR A 29 16.69 -3.01 -11.10
CA THR A 29 17.68 -2.04 -11.61
C THR A 29 17.14 -1.36 -12.87
N LEU A 30 17.15 -0.02 -12.88
CA LEU A 30 16.60 0.81 -13.94
C LEU A 30 17.62 1.89 -14.34
N SER A 31 17.51 2.39 -15.57
CA SER A 31 18.23 3.59 -15.99
C SER A 31 17.28 4.78 -16.02
N SER A 32 17.81 5.96 -15.70
CA SER A 32 17.04 7.21 -15.87
C SER A 32 16.60 7.37 -17.33
N GLY A 33 15.31 7.53 -17.54
CA GLY A 33 14.65 7.58 -18.84
C GLY A 33 13.93 6.30 -19.24
N ASP A 34 14.04 5.22 -18.46
CA ASP A 34 13.24 4.01 -18.67
C ASP A 34 11.78 4.23 -18.25
N GLU A 35 10.88 3.48 -18.88
CA GLU A 35 9.47 3.43 -18.48
C GLU A 35 9.26 2.22 -17.56
N LEU A 36 8.97 2.47 -16.29
CA LEU A 36 8.60 1.42 -15.34
C LEU A 36 7.09 1.18 -15.39
N ARG A 37 6.69 -0.08 -15.56
CA ARG A 37 5.30 -0.55 -15.42
C ARG A 37 5.21 -1.61 -14.33
N LEU A 38 4.51 -1.28 -13.26
CA LEU A 38 4.26 -2.18 -12.15
C LEU A 38 2.81 -2.66 -12.14
N THR A 39 2.64 -3.96 -11.99
CA THR A 39 1.37 -4.59 -11.64
C THR A 39 1.39 -4.94 -10.15
N LEU A 40 0.53 -4.30 -9.37
CA LEU A 40 0.51 -4.36 -7.91
C LEU A 40 -0.72 -5.13 -7.42
N PHE A 41 -0.56 -6.00 -6.43
CA PHE A 41 -1.68 -6.79 -5.89
C PHE A 41 -1.52 -7.11 -4.41
N ASN A 42 -2.66 -7.37 -3.76
CA ASN A 42 -2.71 -8.01 -2.44
C ASN A 42 -2.80 -9.53 -2.66
N VAL A 43 -1.96 -10.32 -2.01
CA VAL A 43 -1.96 -11.79 -2.19
C VAL A 43 -3.25 -12.45 -1.70
N GLU A 44 -3.97 -11.82 -0.78
CA GLU A 44 -5.25 -12.31 -0.26
C GLU A 44 -6.43 -11.91 -1.16
N ALA A 45 -6.18 -11.13 -2.22
CA ALA A 45 -7.17 -10.81 -3.24
C ALA A 45 -7.18 -11.87 -4.35
N ASP A 46 -7.78 -13.04 -4.07
CA ASP A 46 -7.81 -14.22 -4.96
C ASP A 46 -8.11 -13.87 -6.43
N ALA A 47 -9.12 -13.04 -6.68
CA ALA A 47 -9.51 -12.67 -8.03
C ALA A 47 -8.45 -11.81 -8.75
N ALA A 48 -7.76 -10.92 -8.03
CA ALA A 48 -6.64 -10.15 -8.59
C ALA A 48 -5.43 -11.05 -8.87
N VAL A 49 -5.12 -12.00 -7.98
CA VAL A 49 -4.05 -13.00 -8.18
C VAL A 49 -4.37 -13.89 -9.39
N GLU A 50 -5.61 -14.34 -9.54
CA GLU A 50 -6.04 -15.15 -10.68
C GLU A 50 -5.93 -14.41 -12.02
N ALA A 51 -6.05 -13.08 -12.01
CA ALA A 51 -5.91 -12.24 -13.20
C ALA A 51 -4.44 -12.02 -13.65
N LEU A 52 -3.46 -12.42 -12.85
CA LEU A 52 -2.04 -12.31 -13.21
C LEU A 52 -1.67 -13.27 -14.35
N PRO A 53 -0.61 -12.97 -15.12
CA PRO A 53 -0.01 -13.93 -16.04
C PRO A 53 0.33 -15.23 -15.33
N GLN A 54 0.15 -16.37 -16.00
CA GLN A 54 0.34 -17.68 -15.40
C GLN A 54 1.74 -17.84 -14.79
N ALA A 55 2.78 -17.36 -15.49
CA ALA A 55 4.18 -17.44 -15.04
C ALA A 55 4.41 -16.72 -13.70
N VAL A 56 3.80 -15.53 -13.54
CA VAL A 56 3.84 -14.76 -12.28
C VAL A 56 3.03 -15.48 -11.20
N ARG A 57 1.80 -15.90 -11.50
CA ARG A 57 0.88 -16.52 -10.54
C ARG A 57 1.45 -17.79 -9.91
N THR A 58 2.16 -18.62 -10.69
CA THR A 58 2.75 -19.87 -10.18
C THR A 58 3.92 -19.65 -9.22
N ASN A 59 4.52 -18.46 -9.24
CA ASN A 59 5.67 -18.10 -8.41
C ASN A 59 5.33 -17.13 -7.28
N VAL A 60 4.04 -16.84 -7.05
CA VAL A 60 3.59 -16.12 -5.85
C VAL A 60 3.99 -16.96 -4.62
N PRO A 61 4.76 -16.41 -3.65
CA PRO A 61 5.17 -17.13 -2.46
C PRO A 61 3.98 -17.72 -1.70
N SER A 62 4.09 -18.97 -1.28
CA SER A 62 3.03 -19.64 -0.50
C SER A 62 2.79 -18.98 0.86
N SER A 63 1.62 -19.21 1.47
CA SER A 63 1.31 -18.70 2.82
C SER A 63 2.38 -19.12 3.85
N ASP A 64 2.81 -20.39 3.84
CA ASP A 64 3.89 -20.88 4.73
C ASP A 64 5.23 -20.17 4.50
N GLU A 65 5.54 -19.82 3.25
CA GLU A 65 6.78 -19.10 2.93
C GLU A 65 6.73 -17.66 3.42
N ARG A 66 5.61 -16.97 3.20
CA ARG A 66 5.37 -15.62 3.72
C ARG A 66 5.44 -15.58 5.24
N ALA A 67 4.85 -16.58 5.91
CA ALA A 67 4.94 -16.74 7.36
C ALA A 67 6.39 -16.89 7.84
N ARG A 68 7.21 -17.72 7.19
CA ARG A 68 8.65 -17.85 7.52
C ARG A 68 9.43 -16.56 7.31
N ARG A 69 9.11 -15.77 6.28
CA ARG A 69 9.73 -14.44 6.08
C ARG A 69 9.36 -13.50 7.23
N ASN A 70 8.10 -13.51 7.65
CA ASN A 70 7.64 -12.73 8.81
C ASN A 70 8.35 -13.16 10.11
N GLU A 71 8.57 -14.45 10.34
CA GLU A 71 9.32 -14.95 11.51
C GLU A 71 10.76 -14.44 11.56
N GLN A 72 11.36 -14.18 10.41
CA GLN A 72 12.73 -13.65 10.30
C GLN A 72 12.79 -12.14 10.52
N ALA A 73 11.74 -11.41 10.11
CA ALA A 73 11.73 -9.95 10.11
C ALA A 73 11.07 -9.33 11.35
N VAL A 74 9.98 -9.93 11.84
CA VAL A 74 9.10 -9.34 12.86
C VAL A 74 9.47 -9.83 14.26
N GLN A 75 9.80 -8.90 15.14
CA GLN A 75 10.06 -9.24 16.54
C GLN A 75 8.75 -9.51 17.29
N VAL A 76 8.63 -10.70 17.88
CA VAL A 76 7.43 -11.12 18.61
C VAL A 76 7.52 -10.69 20.08
N PRO A 77 6.52 -9.95 20.62
CA PRO A 77 6.46 -9.62 22.04
C PRO A 77 6.30 -10.87 22.92
N ARG A 78 6.74 -10.78 24.18
CA ARG A 78 6.51 -11.88 25.15
C ARG A 78 5.02 -12.10 25.38
N GLY A 79 4.61 -13.36 25.43
CA GLY A 79 3.23 -13.75 25.78
C GLY A 79 2.27 -13.80 24.60
N THR A 80 2.76 -13.65 23.37
CA THR A 80 1.99 -13.85 22.13
C THR A 80 2.80 -14.68 21.14
N THR A 81 2.17 -15.09 20.04
CA THR A 81 2.83 -15.70 18.87
C THR A 81 2.69 -14.78 17.66
N LEU A 82 3.53 -14.99 16.65
CA LEU A 82 3.42 -14.25 15.39
C LEU A 82 2.10 -14.58 14.68
N ASP A 83 1.70 -15.85 14.67
CA ASP A 83 0.42 -16.31 14.12
C ASP A 83 -0.77 -15.58 14.75
N ALA A 84 -0.81 -15.48 16.09
CA ALA A 84 -1.90 -14.79 16.77
C ALA A 84 -1.95 -13.28 16.44
N LEU A 85 -0.79 -12.65 16.23
CA LEU A 85 -0.71 -11.27 15.78
C LEU A 85 -1.13 -11.12 14.31
N HIS A 86 -0.80 -12.11 13.48
CA HIS A 86 -1.11 -12.14 12.07
C HIS A 86 -2.61 -12.31 11.86
N ASP A 87 -3.23 -13.30 12.51
CA ASP A 87 -4.67 -13.53 12.49
C ASP A 87 -5.46 -12.28 12.95
N ALA A 88 -4.97 -11.59 13.99
CA ALA A 88 -5.58 -10.37 14.46
C ALA A 88 -5.43 -9.21 13.46
N ALA A 89 -4.30 -9.14 12.75
CA ALA A 89 -4.05 -8.12 11.72
C ALA A 89 -4.88 -8.38 10.46
N GLU A 90 -4.96 -9.62 10.00
CA GLU A 90 -5.81 -10.03 8.87
C GLU A 90 -7.27 -9.66 9.13
N ALA A 91 -7.79 -10.02 10.30
CA ALA A 91 -9.19 -9.76 10.64
C ALA A 91 -9.55 -8.26 10.74
N ALA A 92 -8.60 -7.41 11.15
CA ALA A 92 -8.85 -6.00 11.43
C ALA A 92 -8.35 -5.04 10.34
N TYR A 93 -7.28 -5.41 9.62
CA TYR A 93 -6.55 -4.58 8.68
C TYR A 93 -6.06 -5.42 7.47
N PRO A 94 -6.97 -5.96 6.66
CA PRO A 94 -6.62 -6.82 5.51
C PRO A 94 -6.03 -6.03 4.32
N ASP A 95 -6.20 -4.71 4.31
CA ASP A 95 -5.75 -3.87 3.20
C ASP A 95 -4.28 -3.45 3.33
N HIS A 96 -3.64 -3.26 2.18
CA HIS A 96 -2.28 -2.77 2.07
C HIS A 96 -2.19 -1.59 1.12
N SER A 97 -1.00 -1.02 1.01
CA SER A 97 -0.68 0.01 0.02
C SER A 97 0.80 -0.08 -0.28
N LEU A 98 1.23 0.30 -1.48
CA LEU A 98 2.64 0.43 -1.81
C LEU A 98 2.96 1.88 -2.15
N ALA A 99 3.92 2.48 -1.45
CA ALA A 99 4.63 3.67 -1.91
C ALA A 99 6.09 3.32 -2.18
N ILE A 100 6.69 3.99 -3.17
CA ILE A 100 8.12 3.84 -3.48
C ILE A 100 8.80 5.14 -3.09
N LEU A 101 9.55 5.09 -1.99
CA LEU A 101 10.20 6.25 -1.38
C LEU A 101 11.70 6.11 -1.45
N ASP A 102 12.40 7.25 -1.45
CA ASP A 102 13.85 7.30 -1.33
C ASP A 102 14.29 6.67 0.00
N ASP A 103 15.33 5.85 -0.06
CA ASP A 103 15.85 5.15 1.11
C ASP A 103 16.29 6.11 2.24
N GLU A 104 16.68 7.34 1.93
CA GLU A 104 16.99 8.37 2.94
C GLU A 104 15.75 8.76 3.76
N LEU A 105 14.56 8.73 3.16
CA LEU A 105 13.30 8.95 3.88
C LEU A 105 12.89 7.73 4.71
N LEU A 106 13.35 6.54 4.33
CA LEU A 106 13.13 5.30 5.08
C LEU A 106 14.14 5.16 6.24
N GLY A 107 15.32 5.78 6.14
CA GLY A 107 16.51 5.45 6.94
C GLY A 107 16.97 6.42 8.04
N ASN A 108 16.34 7.58 8.26
CA ASN A 108 16.69 8.47 9.39
C ASN A 108 16.03 8.06 10.72
N GLY A 109 16.28 6.83 11.17
CA GLY A 109 15.92 6.37 12.50
C GLY A 109 16.68 5.12 12.95
N PRO A 110 17.85 5.23 13.60
CA PRO A 110 18.38 4.14 14.40
C PRO A 110 17.58 4.10 15.72
N GLY A 111 16.42 3.43 15.74
CA GLY A 111 15.60 3.47 16.94
C GLY A 111 14.28 2.71 16.96
N GLY A 112 14.27 1.41 16.64
CA GLY A 112 13.17 0.53 17.04
C GLY A 112 11.77 0.92 16.54
N PRO A 113 10.71 0.26 17.04
CA PRO A 113 9.35 0.51 16.61
C PRO A 113 8.84 1.81 17.22
N GLY A 114 9.04 2.93 16.53
CA GLY A 114 8.47 4.20 16.94
C GLY A 114 8.94 5.37 16.10
N GLN A 115 8.01 5.99 15.39
CA GLN A 115 8.13 7.30 14.71
C GLN A 115 8.65 7.24 13.27
N GLY A 116 8.03 6.41 12.43
CA GLY A 116 7.88 6.79 11.02
C GLY A 116 6.87 7.94 10.89
N PRO A 117 6.94 8.75 9.80
CA PRO A 117 6.01 9.85 9.54
C PRO A 117 4.65 9.32 9.04
N GLY A 118 3.98 8.51 9.87
CA GLY A 118 2.68 7.90 9.59
C GLY A 118 1.62 8.50 10.51
N GLY A 119 1.22 9.74 10.26
CA GLY A 119 0.00 10.28 10.85
C GLY A 119 -1.17 9.41 10.39
N GLY A 120 -1.75 8.65 11.32
CA GLY A 120 -2.82 7.70 11.04
C GLY A 120 -4.00 8.35 10.33
N HIS A 121 -4.21 7.99 9.07
CA HIS A 121 -5.49 8.17 8.42
C HIS A 121 -6.35 6.96 8.74
N HIS A 122 -7.23 7.10 9.74
CA HIS A 122 -8.32 6.17 9.95
C HIS A 122 -9.22 6.18 8.70
N GLY A 123 -9.22 5.07 7.96
CA GLY A 123 -10.23 4.82 6.92
C GLY A 123 -11.64 4.81 7.54
N PRO A 124 -12.69 5.15 6.76
CA PRO A 124 -14.05 5.27 7.28
C PRO A 124 -14.66 3.88 7.49
N HIS A 125 -14.38 3.25 8.64
CA HIS A 125 -15.19 2.13 9.09
C HIS A 125 -16.48 2.67 9.71
N GLY A 126 -17.53 2.72 8.91
CA GLY A 126 -18.90 2.87 9.37
C GLY A 126 -19.34 1.62 10.14
N GLY A 127 -19.19 1.64 11.46
CA GLY A 127 -19.85 0.69 12.35
C GLY A 127 -21.27 1.15 12.68
N PRO A 128 -22.26 0.24 12.79
CA PRO A 128 -23.63 0.58 13.12
C PRO A 128 -23.76 1.05 14.58
N SER A 129 -24.39 2.21 14.75
CA SER A 129 -24.77 2.79 16.04
C SER A 129 -25.63 1.80 16.86
N GLY A 130 -25.20 1.53 18.11
CA GLY A 130 -26.00 0.79 19.07
C GLY A 130 -27.30 1.51 19.48
N PRO A 131 -28.25 0.80 20.11
CA PRO A 131 -29.61 1.29 20.33
C PRO A 131 -29.67 2.24 21.54
N GLY A 132 -29.78 3.54 21.24
CA GLY A 132 -30.11 4.58 22.23
C GLY A 132 -31.62 4.79 22.34
N ASN A 133 -32.17 4.45 23.51
CA ASN A 133 -33.54 4.77 23.93
C ASN A 133 -33.76 6.29 24.06
N GLY A 134 -34.88 6.81 23.55
CA GLY A 134 -35.35 8.15 23.89
C GLY A 134 -36.58 8.61 23.09
N ARG A 135 -37.77 8.40 23.65
CA ARG A 135 -39.06 8.85 23.10
C ARG A 135 -39.37 10.32 23.47
N GLY A 136 -39.54 11.16 22.43
CA GLY A 136 -40.54 12.25 22.29
C GLY A 136 -40.22 13.63 22.89
N PRO A 137 -41.07 14.66 22.66
CA PRO A 137 -41.78 15.02 21.41
C PRO A 137 -41.73 16.56 21.10
N GLY A 138 -41.97 16.98 19.84
CA GLY A 138 -42.28 18.40 19.56
C GLY A 138 -42.14 18.91 18.12
N GLN A 139 -43.30 19.12 17.47
CA GLN A 139 -43.70 20.25 16.61
C GLN A 139 -42.91 20.66 15.34
N GLU A 140 -43.44 20.20 14.19
CA GLU A 140 -43.85 20.86 12.92
C GLU A 140 -43.07 22.09 12.29
N PRO A 141 -43.53 22.72 11.16
CA PRO A 141 -42.97 22.44 9.83
C PRO A 141 -42.66 23.71 8.99
N GLY A 142 -42.08 23.52 7.80
CA GLY A 142 -42.03 24.54 6.74
C GLY A 142 -40.60 24.97 6.38
N GLY A 143 -40.25 25.21 5.12
CA GLY A 143 -41.00 25.21 3.87
C GLY A 143 -40.07 25.50 2.68
N GLY A 144 -40.62 25.43 1.47
CA GLY A 144 -40.09 26.02 0.22
C GLY A 144 -38.71 25.52 -0.24
N GLY A 145 -38.57 24.72 -1.29
CA GLY A 145 -38.95 25.04 -2.67
C GLY A 145 -37.76 24.64 -3.59
N PRO A 146 -37.97 24.50 -4.92
CA PRO A 146 -37.15 23.64 -5.78
C PRO A 146 -36.04 24.39 -6.53
N GLY A 147 -34.98 23.67 -6.89
CA GLY A 147 -33.94 24.17 -7.79
C GLY A 147 -33.19 23.03 -8.48
N GLN A 148 -33.54 22.77 -9.74
CA GLN A 148 -32.74 21.98 -10.68
C GLN A 148 -31.58 22.84 -11.20
N GLY A 149 -30.38 22.29 -11.21
CA GLY A 149 -29.21 22.88 -11.85
C GLY A 149 -28.04 21.88 -11.86
N PRO A 150 -27.46 21.54 -13.02
CA PRO A 150 -26.38 20.57 -13.15
C PRO A 150 -25.02 21.26 -13.03
N GLY A 151 -24.10 20.69 -12.27
CA GLY A 151 -22.75 21.27 -12.18
C GLY A 151 -21.88 20.48 -11.22
N GLY A 152 -20.93 19.72 -11.77
CA GLY A 152 -19.80 19.21 -11.01
C GLY A 152 -19.07 20.35 -10.32
N GLY A 153 -18.67 20.13 -9.07
CA GLY A 153 -18.15 21.22 -8.25
C GLY A 153 -17.69 20.80 -6.87
N HIS A 154 -16.42 20.37 -6.79
CA HIS A 154 -15.49 20.78 -5.73
C HIS A 154 -15.76 20.21 -4.33
N GLY A 155 -15.24 19.00 -4.10
CA GLY A 155 -14.80 18.60 -2.75
C GLY A 155 -13.58 19.44 -2.33
N PRO A 156 -13.34 19.60 -1.01
CA PRO A 156 -12.35 20.54 -0.50
C PRO A 156 -10.95 20.16 -0.99
N GLY A 157 -10.33 21.13 -1.66
CA GLY A 157 -9.00 20.98 -2.25
C GLY A 157 -7.98 20.56 -1.20
N MET A 158 -7.31 19.43 -1.47
CA MET A 158 -6.03 19.15 -0.85
C MET A 158 -5.03 20.21 -1.33
N PRO A 159 -4.39 20.96 -0.43
CA PRO A 159 -3.37 21.91 -0.82
C PRO A 159 -2.12 21.14 -1.29
N GLY A 160 -1.77 21.33 -2.56
CA GLY A 160 -0.40 21.29 -3.05
C GLY A 160 0.40 20.05 -2.70
N SER A 161 -0.08 18.89 -3.10
CA SER A 161 0.69 17.66 -3.01
C SER A 161 1.78 17.68 -4.08
N CYS A 162 3.03 17.69 -3.66
CA CYS A 162 4.22 17.88 -4.48
C CYS A 162 4.61 16.67 -5.36
N TRP A 163 3.63 16.08 -6.04
CA TRP A 163 3.75 14.88 -6.89
C TRP A 163 4.43 15.13 -8.25
N GLY A 164 5.33 16.11 -8.34
CA GLY A 164 5.96 16.51 -9.58
C GLY A 164 7.26 17.27 -9.33
N GLY A 165 8.31 16.55 -8.95
CA GLY A 165 9.69 16.99 -9.15
C GLY A 165 10.28 17.99 -8.15
N VAL A 166 9.60 18.32 -7.04
CA VAL A 166 10.14 19.31 -6.07
C VAL A 166 10.12 18.82 -4.60
N CYS A 167 9.41 17.75 -4.28
CA CYS A 167 9.63 17.01 -3.03
C CYS A 167 10.52 15.80 -3.33
N GLY A 168 11.84 16.00 -3.24
CA GLY A 168 12.80 14.91 -3.38
C GLY A 168 12.49 13.82 -2.35
N GLY A 169 12.20 12.61 -2.82
CA GLY A 169 12.01 11.47 -1.92
C GLY A 169 10.90 10.49 -2.28
N THR A 170 10.12 10.71 -3.33
CA THR A 170 9.13 9.73 -3.79
C THR A 170 9.35 9.40 -5.25
N LEU A 171 9.57 8.11 -5.55
CA LEU A 171 9.61 7.59 -6.91
C LEU A 171 8.19 7.34 -7.44
N ALA A 172 7.29 6.84 -6.58
CA ALA A 172 5.90 6.60 -6.92
C ALA A 172 4.96 6.90 -5.75
N PRO A 173 3.80 7.55 -6.00
CA PRO A 173 2.81 7.80 -4.96
C PRO A 173 2.25 6.49 -4.39
N PRO A 174 1.64 6.53 -3.19
CA PRO A 174 0.95 5.37 -2.64
C PRO A 174 -0.15 4.85 -3.57
N ALA A 175 -0.11 3.56 -3.85
CA ALA A 175 -1.18 2.80 -4.51
C ALA A 175 -1.85 1.89 -3.48
N TYR A 176 -3.16 1.96 -3.34
CA TYR A 176 -3.91 1.10 -2.41
C TYR A 176 -4.12 -0.30 -3.01
N LEU A 177 -3.88 -1.33 -2.18
CA LEU A 177 -3.95 -2.75 -2.53
C LEU A 177 -5.04 -3.40 -1.68
N TRP A 178 -6.28 -3.29 -2.17
CA TRP A 178 -7.46 -3.77 -1.47
C TRP A 178 -7.53 -5.31 -1.49
N HIS A 179 -7.78 -5.92 -0.33
CA HIS A 179 -7.91 -7.39 -0.21
C HIS A 179 -9.11 -7.95 -1.00
N HIS A 180 -10.09 -7.11 -1.34
CA HIS A 180 -11.27 -7.50 -2.13
C HIS A 180 -11.18 -7.02 -3.59
N SER A 181 -10.01 -6.57 -4.05
CA SER A 181 -9.84 -6.17 -5.44
C SER A 181 -10.05 -7.36 -6.37
N THR A 182 -10.77 -7.15 -7.46
CA THR A 182 -10.97 -8.17 -8.50
C THR A 182 -9.95 -8.08 -9.63
N VAL A 183 -9.13 -7.03 -9.63
CA VAL A 183 -8.07 -6.79 -10.61
C VAL A 183 -6.82 -6.23 -9.91
N PRO A 184 -5.62 -6.51 -10.42
CA PRO A 184 -4.41 -5.81 -9.99
C PRO A 184 -4.47 -4.30 -10.25
N THR A 185 -3.68 -3.54 -9.51
CA THR A 185 -3.48 -2.11 -9.72
C THR A 185 -2.29 -1.90 -10.65
N GLU A 186 -2.45 -1.09 -11.70
CA GLU A 186 -1.40 -0.77 -12.66
C GLU A 186 -0.80 0.60 -12.37
N LEU A 187 0.52 0.68 -12.32
CA LEU A 187 1.28 1.92 -12.17
C LEU A 187 2.32 2.01 -13.29
N GLY A 188 2.27 3.07 -14.10
CA GLY A 188 3.20 3.28 -15.21
C GLY A 188 3.76 4.69 -15.20
N PHE A 189 5.09 4.84 -15.24
CA PHE A 189 5.74 6.14 -15.27
C PHE A 189 7.17 6.07 -15.84
N VAL A 190 7.67 7.21 -16.34
CA VAL A 190 9.07 7.34 -16.74
C VAL A 190 9.89 7.69 -15.53
N VAL A 191 10.94 6.91 -15.30
CA VAL A 191 11.88 7.10 -14.20
C VAL A 191 12.83 8.23 -14.57
N ASN A 192 12.83 9.31 -13.81
CA ASN A 192 13.66 10.50 -14.08
C ASN A 192 14.53 10.93 -12.90
N THR A 193 14.47 10.19 -11.81
CA THR A 193 15.18 10.47 -10.56
C THR A 193 16.09 9.30 -10.27
N THR A 194 17.39 9.54 -10.24
CA THR A 194 18.39 8.54 -9.85
C THR A 194 18.42 8.37 -8.34
N GLY A 195 18.85 7.21 -7.88
CA GLY A 195 18.92 6.91 -6.45
C GLY A 195 18.53 5.48 -6.10
N SER A 196 18.40 5.23 -4.80
CA SER A 196 17.92 3.97 -4.24
C SER A 196 16.60 4.22 -3.54
N PHE A 197 15.62 3.36 -3.82
CA PHE A 197 14.27 3.52 -3.36
C PHE A 197 13.75 2.21 -2.78
N GLY A 198 12.97 2.33 -1.72
CA GLY A 198 12.37 1.22 -1.01
C GLY A 198 10.86 1.20 -1.08
N PHE A 199 10.30 0.05 -0.72
CA PHE A 199 8.88 -0.17 -0.61
C PHE A 199 8.42 0.10 0.83
N VAL A 200 7.29 0.79 0.97
CA VAL A 200 6.68 1.02 2.28
C VAL A 200 5.17 0.94 2.21
N CYS A 201 4.58 0.35 3.25
CA CYS A 201 3.14 0.41 3.44
C CYS A 201 2.76 1.73 4.12
N THR A 202 1.80 2.45 3.54
CA THR A 202 1.30 3.72 4.08
C THR A 202 -0.04 3.59 4.81
N VAL A 203 -0.69 2.42 4.73
CA VAL A 203 -1.90 2.09 5.49
C VAL A 203 -1.54 1.17 6.64
N TYR A 204 -2.07 1.45 7.83
CA TYR A 204 -1.79 0.62 8.99
C TYR A 204 -2.34 -0.80 8.80
N CYS A 205 -1.45 -1.78 8.76
CA CYS A 205 -1.75 -3.21 8.55
C CYS A 205 -1.49 -4.06 9.80
N GLY A 206 -1.70 -3.50 10.98
CA GLY A 206 -1.52 -4.19 12.26
C GLY A 206 -0.09 -4.17 12.80
N TYR A 207 0.19 -5.08 13.73
CA TYR A 207 1.41 -5.05 14.57
C TYR A 207 2.72 -4.97 13.77
N GLY A 208 2.85 -5.78 12.73
CA GLY A 208 4.07 -5.84 11.93
C GLY A 208 4.23 -4.70 10.92
N HIS A 209 3.30 -3.75 10.84
CA HIS A 209 3.37 -2.62 9.91
C HIS A 209 4.72 -1.85 9.95
N PRO A 210 5.34 -1.58 11.12
CA PRO A 210 6.65 -0.91 11.17
C PRO A 210 7.80 -1.70 10.52
N TYR A 211 7.62 -3.02 10.30
CA TYR A 211 8.60 -3.88 9.63
C TYR A 211 8.36 -3.96 8.11
N MET A 212 7.25 -3.40 7.62
CA MET A 212 6.87 -3.38 6.19
C MET A 212 7.56 -2.21 5.45
N VAL A 213 8.87 -2.11 5.67
CA VAL A 213 9.78 -1.13 5.06
C VAL A 213 10.95 -1.90 4.47
N GLU A 214 11.02 -1.95 3.14
CA GLU A 214 12.06 -2.69 2.41
C GLU A 214 12.90 -1.70 1.61
N PRO A 215 14.05 -1.23 2.15
CA PRO A 215 14.93 -0.31 1.43
C PRO A 215 15.62 -1.00 0.25
N GLY A 216 16.02 -0.22 -0.75
CA GLY A 216 16.84 -0.68 -1.87
C GLY A 216 16.17 -1.68 -2.80
N ARG A 217 14.84 -1.65 -2.90
CA ARG A 217 14.07 -2.52 -3.80
C ARG A 217 14.08 -2.03 -5.25
N VAL A 218 14.37 -0.75 -5.47
CA VAL A 218 14.56 -0.16 -6.80
C VAL A 218 15.80 0.71 -6.80
N VAL A 219 16.71 0.48 -7.75
CA VAL A 219 17.89 1.31 -7.99
C VAL A 219 17.81 1.90 -9.37
N VAL A 220 18.01 3.22 -9.45
CA VAL A 220 18.00 3.97 -10.70
C VAL A 220 19.36 4.62 -10.92
N SER A 221 20.07 4.20 -11.97
CA SER A 221 21.35 4.78 -12.39
C SER A 221 21.18 5.85 -13.48
N GLU A 222 22.21 6.69 -13.66
CA GLU A 222 22.30 7.53 -14.86
C GLU A 222 22.42 6.65 -16.11
N ASN A 223 21.87 7.14 -17.23
CA ASN A 223 21.87 6.47 -18.52
C ASN A 223 23.07 6.90 -19.39
#